data_AF-A0A1S2M1Z8-F1
#
_entry.id   AF-A0A1S2M1Z8-F1
#
_cell.length_a   1.000
_cell.length_b   1.000
_cell.length_c   1.000
_cell.angle_alpha   90.00
_cell.angle_beta   90.00
_cell.angle_gamma   90.00
#
_symmetry.space_group_name_H-M   'P 1'
#
loop_
_entity.id
_entity.type
_entity.pdbx_description
1 polymer ?
#
loop_
_entity_poly.entity_id
_entity_poly.type
_entity_poly.pdbx_seq_one_letter_code
_entity_poly.pdbx_strand_id
1 'polypeptide(L)'
;MRLLLSKNAIWIYSLIIFGVIGLALDIATIGAEEYALFENNNIDAANYASFLRNINTFYFPVVILIHFVVLFIFSFKYFKRSM
;
A
#
# COMPACT_ATOMS: atom_id res chain seq x y z
N MET A 1 -23.14 -6.07 -15.13
CA MET A 1 -21.79 -6.68 -15.15
C MET A 1 -20.70 -5.81 -15.78
N ARG A 2 -20.97 -5.02 -16.84
CA ARG A 2 -19.96 -4.17 -17.51
C ARG A 2 -19.30 -3.09 -16.64
N LEU A 3 -19.99 -2.55 -15.63
CA LEU A 3 -19.45 -1.52 -14.73
C LEU A 3 -18.39 -2.06 -13.76
N LEU A 4 -18.58 -3.27 -13.23
CA LEU A 4 -17.67 -3.94 -12.29
C LEU A 4 -16.31 -4.29 -12.92
N LEU A 5 -16.26 -4.46 -14.25
CA LEU A 5 -15.02 -4.74 -15.00
C LEU A 5 -14.48 -3.51 -15.74
N SER A 6 -14.99 -2.31 -15.42
CA SER A 6 -14.48 -1.09 -16.03
C SER A 6 -13.04 -0.82 -15.56
N LYS A 7 -12.23 -0.19 -16.41
CA LYS A 7 -10.83 0.17 -16.06
C LYS A 7 -10.77 0.95 -14.74
N ASN A 8 -11.71 1.86 -14.51
CA ASN A 8 -11.78 2.64 -13.27
C ASN A 8 -12.08 1.76 -12.05
N ALA A 9 -12.99 0.79 -12.17
CA ALA A 9 -13.28 -0.15 -11.08
C ALA A 9 -12.06 -1.01 -10.72
N ILE A 10 -11.28 -1.45 -11.72
CA ILE A 10 -10.04 -2.22 -11.49
C ILE A 10 -9.02 -1.39 -10.69
N TRP A 11 -8.85 -0.11 -11.01
CA TRP A 11 -7.95 0.77 -10.24
C TRP A 11 -8.42 1.00 -8.81
N ILE A 12 -9.73 1.09 -8.58
CA ILE A 12 -10.30 1.18 -7.24
C ILE A 12 -10.09 -0.12 -6.45
N TYR A 13 -10.35 -1.28 -7.06
CA TYR A 13 -10.09 -2.58 -6.41
C TYR A 13 -8.61 -2.76 -6.10
N SER A 14 -7.74 -2.39 -7.03
CA SER A 14 -6.29 -2.38 -6.80
C SER A 14 -5.92 -1.51 -5.60
N LEU A 15 -6.43 -0.28 -5.53
CA LEU A 15 -6.20 0.62 -4.39
C LEU A 15 -6.63 -0.01 -3.06
N ILE A 16 -7.81 -0.65 -3.01
CA ILE A 16 -8.32 -1.31 -1.80
C ILE A 16 -7.41 -2.48 -1.41
N ILE A 17 -7.02 -3.34 -2.36
CA ILE A 17 -6.13 -4.49 -2.12
C ILE A 17 -4.77 -4.00 -1.59
N PHE A 18 -4.17 -3.01 -2.23
CA PHE A 18 -2.93 -2.42 -1.73
C PHE A 18 -3.12 -1.84 -0.32
N GLY A 19 -4.23 -1.15 -0.07
CA GLY A 19 -4.62 -0.67 1.26
C GLY A 19 -4.55 -1.76 2.34
N VAL A 20 -5.15 -2.92 2.06
CA VAL A 20 -5.11 -4.09 2.97
C VAL A 20 -3.70 -4.65 3.13
N ILE A 21 -2.92 -4.73 2.05
CA ILE A 21 -1.52 -5.20 2.09
C ILE A 21 -0.67 -4.28 2.98
N GLY A 22 -0.84 -2.96 2.90
CA GLY A 22 -0.10 -2.03 3.75
C GLY A 22 -0.45 -2.15 5.22
N LEU A 23 -1.73 -2.33 5.56
CA LEU A 23 -2.13 -2.61 6.95
C LEU A 23 -1.52 -3.91 7.46
N ALA A 24 -1.50 -4.96 6.65
CA ALA A 24 -0.87 -6.22 7.01
C ALA A 24 0.65 -6.07 7.21
N LEU A 25 1.32 -5.27 6.35
CA LEU A 25 2.75 -4.95 6.50
C LEU A 25 3.04 -4.14 7.76
N ASP A 26 2.17 -3.20 8.13
CA ASP A 26 2.33 -2.40 9.34
C ASP A 26 2.23 -3.27 10.60
N ILE A 27 1.22 -4.16 10.65
CA ILE A 27 1.07 -5.15 11.72
C ILE A 27 2.30 -6.08 11.79
N ALA A 28 2.77 -6.58 10.64
CA ALA A 28 3.96 -7.44 10.58
C ALA A 28 5.23 -6.70 11.04
N THR A 29 5.37 -5.41 10.70
CA THR A 29 6.50 -4.57 11.12
C THR A 29 6.49 -4.40 12.64
N ILE A 30 5.35 -4.04 13.23
CA ILE A 30 5.20 -3.90 14.69
C ILE A 30 5.53 -5.21 15.39
N GLY A 31 4.98 -6.34 14.91
CA GLY A 31 5.26 -7.65 15.50
C GLY A 31 6.74 -8.04 15.42
N ALA A 32 7.41 -7.75 14.30
CA ALA A 32 8.84 -8.01 14.14
C ALA A 32 9.70 -7.13 15.08
N GLU A 33 9.30 -5.88 15.30
CA GLU A 33 9.98 -4.96 16.22
C GLU A 33 9.83 -5.39 17.67
N GLU A 34 8.62 -5.76 18.08
CA GLU A 34 8.36 -6.30 19.42
C GLU A 34 9.19 -7.57 19.64
N TYR A 35 9.21 -8.48 18.67
CA TYR A 35 10.01 -9.71 18.75
C TYR A 35 11.51 -9.42 18.91
N ALA A 36 12.05 -8.46 18.15
CA ALA A 36 13.46 -8.07 18.24
C ALA A 36 13.83 -7.51 19.64
N LEU A 37 12.89 -6.82 20.29
CA LEU A 37 13.06 -6.30 21.65
C LEU A 37 13.00 -7.41 22.72
N PHE A 38 12.14 -8.42 22.54
CA PHE A 38 12.02 -9.54 23.47
C PHE A 38 13.20 -10.52 23.42
N GLU A 39 13.77 -10.76 22.23
CA GLU A 39 14.85 -11.74 22.05
C GLU A 39 16.26 -11.17 22.31
N ASN A 40 16.36 -10.14 23.16
CA ASN A 40 17.62 -9.57 23.66
C ASN A 40 18.56 -9.06 22.54
N ASN A 41 18.01 -8.27 21.59
CA ASN A 41 18.72 -7.72 20.44
C ASN A 41 19.29 -8.78 19.48
N ASN A 42 18.50 -9.82 19.18
CA ASN A 42 18.82 -10.70 18.07
C ASN A 42 18.97 -9.88 16.77
N ILE A 43 20.19 -9.81 16.26
CA ILE A 43 20.58 -8.95 15.12
C ILE A 43 19.74 -9.29 13.88
N ASP A 44 19.37 -10.56 13.70
CA ASP A 44 18.58 -11.00 12.54
C ASP A 44 17.13 -10.50 12.63
N ALA A 45 16.53 -10.52 13.82
CA ALA A 45 15.20 -9.98 14.05
C ALA A 45 15.15 -8.46 13.85
N ALA A 46 16.16 -7.74 14.35
CA ALA A 46 16.28 -6.30 14.16
C ALA A 46 16.46 -5.92 12.68
N ASN A 47 17.26 -6.68 11.93
CA ASN A 47 17.44 -6.47 10.49
C ASN A 47 16.15 -6.73 9.70
N TYR A 48 15.40 -7.78 10.06
CA TYR A 48 14.12 -8.10 9.44
C TYR A 48 13.07 -7.01 9.71
N ALA A 49 12.97 -6.55 10.96
CA ALA A 49 12.10 -5.44 11.34
C ALA A 49 12.43 -4.15 10.57
N SER A 50 13.72 -3.79 10.49
CA SER A 50 14.19 -2.63 9.72
C SER A 50 13.87 -2.73 8.23
N PHE A 51 14.01 -3.93 7.65
CA PHE A 51 13.61 -4.19 6.27
C PHE A 51 12.11 -3.99 6.04
N LEU A 52 11.26 -4.55 6.91
CA LEU A 52 9.81 -4.37 6.84
C LEU A 52 9.40 -2.90 7.03
N ARG A 53 10.02 -2.20 7.98
CA ARG A 53 9.83 -0.76 8.19
C ARG A 53 10.16 0.03 6.92
N ASN A 54 11.29 -0.25 6.28
CA ASN A 54 11.69 0.46 5.06
C ASN A 54 10.68 0.25 3.92
N ILE A 55 10.17 -0.98 3.76
CA ILE A 55 9.10 -1.26 2.80
C ILE A 55 7.85 -0.46 3.18
N ASN A 56 7.40 -0.52 4.43
CA ASN A 56 6.17 0.14 4.84
C ASN A 56 6.26 1.68 4.76
N THR A 57 7.37 2.28 5.20
CA THR A 57 7.52 3.74 5.24
C THR A 57 7.74 4.36 3.87
N PHE A 58 8.44 3.69 2.95
CA PHE A 58 8.73 4.25 1.62
C PHE A 58 7.81 3.70 0.53
N TYR A 59 7.69 2.38 0.42
CA TYR A 59 7.00 1.76 -0.71
C TYR A 59 5.49 1.98 -0.63
N PHE A 60 4.90 1.86 0.57
CA PHE A 60 3.45 1.93 0.70
C PHE A 60 2.84 3.31 0.37
N PRO A 61 3.36 4.44 0.88
CA PRO A 61 2.88 5.76 0.50
C PRO A 61 3.07 6.06 -0.99
N VAL A 62 4.17 5.60 -1.59
CA VAL A 62 4.46 5.80 -3.01
C VAL A 62 3.45 5.05 -3.89
N VAL A 63 3.13 3.79 -3.54
CA VAL A 63 2.12 3.01 -4.27
C VAL A 63 0.74 3.64 -4.17
N ILE A 64 0.35 4.12 -2.98
CA ILE A 64 -0.91 4.85 -2.79
C ILE A 64 -0.95 6.12 -3.64
N LEU A 65 0.15 6.90 -3.65
CA LEU A 65 0.24 8.13 -4.42
C LEU A 65 0.07 7.86 -5.93
N ILE A 66 0.70 6.81 -6.46
CA ILE A 66 0.52 6.41 -7.87
C ILE A 66 -0.94 6.09 -8.18
N HIS A 67 -1.63 5.34 -7.31
CA HIS A 67 -3.05 5.03 -7.50
C HIS A 67 -3.91 6.30 -7.51
N PHE A 68 -3.67 7.24 -6.59
CA PHE A 68 -4.38 8.52 -6.56
C PHE A 68 -4.12 9.36 -7.82
N VAL A 69 -2.87 9.46 -8.29
CA VAL A 69 -2.53 10.18 -9.52
C VAL A 69 -3.26 9.59 -10.72
N VAL A 70 -3.28 8.26 -10.85
CA VAL A 70 -3.94 7.57 -11.97
C VAL A 70 -5.47 7.78 -11.92
N LEU A 71 -6.09 7.63 -10.75
CA LEU A 71 -7.52 7.88 -10.57
C LEU A 71 -7.87 9.35 -10.84
N PHE A 72 -7.02 10.30 -10.44
CA PHE A 72 -7.18 11.71 -10.73
C PHE A 72 -7.15 12.00 -12.25
N ILE A 73 -6.18 11.44 -12.98
CA ILE A 73 -6.08 11.58 -14.44
C ILE A 73 -7.34 11.03 -15.12
N PHE A 74 -7.84 9.85 -14.69
CA PHE A 74 -9.06 9.28 -15.25
C PHE A 74 -10.28 10.16 -14.99
N SER A 75 -10.40 10.69 -13.77
CA SER A 75 -11.51 11.56 -13.37
C SER A 75 -11.52 12.85 -14.16
N PHE A 76 -10.35 13.48 -14.34
CA PHE A 76 -10.20 14.72 -15.11
C PHE A 76 -10.50 14.50 -16.61
N LYS A 77 -10.02 13.39 -17.18
CA LYS A 77 -10.31 13.03 -18.58
C LYS A 77 -11.81 12.76 -18.81
N TYR A 78 -12.49 12.17 -17.84
CA TYR A 78 -13.94 11.94 -17.92
C TYR A 78 -14.71 13.27 -17.84
N PHE A 79 -14.32 14.17 -16.93
CA PHE A 79 -14.93 15.49 -16.79
C PHE A 79 -14.81 16.32 -18.08
N LYS A 80 -13.62 16.38 -18.69
CA LYS A 80 -13.41 17.11 -19.96
C LYS A 80 -14.23 16.55 -21.14
N ARG A 81 -14.63 15.27 -21.09
CA ARG A 81 -15.43 14.63 -22.15
C ARG A 81 -16.94 14.83 -21.95
N SER A 82 -17.35 15.26 -20.76
CA SER A 82 -18.75 15.52 -20.40
C SER A 82 -19.17 16.99 -20.56
N MET A 83 -18.20 17.89 -20.77
CA MET A 83 -18.39 19.26 -21.27
C MET A 83 -18.31 19.27 -22.78
#